data_AF-A0A2N1CNR6-F1
#
_entry.id   AF-A0A2N1CNR6-F1
#
_cell.length_a   1.000
_cell.length_b   1.000
_cell.length_c   1.000
_cell.angle_alpha   90.00
_cell.angle_beta   90.00
_cell.angle_gamma   90.00
#
_symmetry.space_group_name_H-M   'P 1'
#
loop_
_entity.id
_entity.type
_entity.pdbx_description
1 polymer ?
#
loop_
_entity_poly.entity_id
_entity_poly.type
_entity_poly.pdbx_seq_one_letter_code
_entity_poly.pdbx_strand_id
1 'polypeptide(L)'
;MSKDTTTPCVASSSVLDSTQQLVRVFDGMIGGLPTQVCDGRELHAFLKNGKQFADWIKHRVSHYGFEENQDFSIASPKSEAKRGGHNRTDYHLTLDMAKELSMVENNEQGRKARRYFIDCEKRTFGQDNPSEEQHHQLAFESFRIGLMVRGGRPWFGAANIANALRLRGSSDRITRGVAEKEKCYGVRGKQKVVYISYGAAMRAATFADHERADRFRVWIGGVMRDLPLLTGAAPVPAAVAQLPQLSPVERFSLEQLINTRLLVGFNSSGGLEVKAVKPDAMVVSPERLASMISDDFVIGRQHLPEILDAVATRMRHVA
;
A
#
# COMPACT_ATOMS: atom_id res chain seq x y z
N MET A 1 -32.94 -34.46 -69.42
CA MET A 1 -32.95 -32.99 -69.60
C MET A 1 -33.51 -32.41 -68.29
N SER A 2 -32.71 -32.02 -67.31
CA SER A 2 -32.00 -30.72 -67.17
C SER A 2 -32.89 -29.50 -67.37
N LYS A 3 -33.16 -28.77 -66.27
CA LYS A 3 -32.71 -27.39 -65.93
C LYS A 3 -33.41 -26.95 -64.63
N ASP A 4 -32.66 -26.71 -63.54
CA ASP A 4 -32.17 -25.41 -62.99
C ASP A 4 -33.31 -24.60 -62.32
N THR A 5 -33.20 -23.97 -61.13
CA THR A 5 -32.27 -22.89 -60.70
C THR A 5 -32.57 -22.63 -59.20
N THR A 6 -31.65 -22.88 -58.25
CA THR A 6 -30.70 -21.94 -57.60
C THR A 6 -31.12 -21.35 -56.23
N THR A 7 -30.32 -21.71 -55.24
CA THR A 7 -30.09 -21.15 -53.90
C THR A 7 -29.61 -19.69 -53.92
N PRO A 8 -29.72 -18.95 -52.80
CA PRO A 8 -28.51 -18.26 -52.35
C PRO A 8 -28.17 -18.49 -50.87
N CYS A 9 -26.88 -18.75 -50.63
CA CYS A 9 -26.18 -18.64 -49.37
C CYS A 9 -26.16 -17.18 -48.91
N VAL A 10 -26.21 -16.95 -47.59
CA VAL A 10 -25.56 -15.79 -46.99
C VAL A 10 -24.69 -16.27 -45.83
N ALA A 11 -23.46 -15.78 -45.87
CA ALA A 11 -22.29 -16.23 -45.16
C ALA A 11 -22.30 -15.91 -43.65
N SER A 12 -21.60 -16.78 -42.95
CA SER A 12 -20.86 -16.60 -41.70
C SER A 12 -20.53 -15.17 -41.29
N SER A 13 -20.80 -14.84 -40.03
CA SER A 13 -19.93 -13.97 -39.24
C SER A 13 -19.96 -14.39 -37.78
N SER A 14 -19.11 -15.35 -37.45
CA SER A 14 -18.66 -15.65 -36.10
C SER A 14 -17.86 -14.46 -35.56
N VAL A 15 -18.40 -13.73 -34.59
CA VAL A 15 -17.57 -12.90 -33.72
C VAL A 15 -17.24 -13.73 -32.49
N LEU A 16 -16.11 -14.43 -32.57
CA LEU A 16 -15.45 -15.05 -31.42
C LEU A 16 -14.88 -13.91 -30.57
N ASP A 17 -15.59 -13.51 -29.52
CA ASP A 17 -14.95 -12.75 -28.44
C ASP A 17 -13.99 -13.68 -27.69
N SER A 18 -12.71 -13.55 -28.02
CA SER A 18 -11.63 -14.44 -27.57
C SER A 18 -11.01 -13.93 -26.29
N THR A 19 -11.81 -13.75 -25.23
CA THR A 19 -11.30 -13.51 -23.87
C THR A 19 -11.09 -14.85 -23.18
N GLN A 20 -10.00 -15.53 -23.54
CA GLN A 20 -9.58 -16.77 -22.91
C GLN A 20 -9.23 -16.49 -21.43
N GLN A 21 -10.19 -16.74 -20.54
CA GLN A 21 -10.03 -16.62 -19.09
C GLN A 21 -9.09 -17.73 -18.61
N LEU A 22 -7.81 -17.41 -18.39
CA LEU A 22 -6.72 -18.40 -18.25
C LEU A 22 -6.67 -19.07 -16.86
N VAL A 23 -6.89 -18.31 -15.78
CA VAL A 23 -7.03 -18.78 -14.38
C VAL A 23 -7.93 -17.78 -13.65
N ARG A 24 -8.92 -18.21 -12.86
CA ARG A 24 -9.79 -17.24 -12.15
C ARG A 24 -9.03 -16.58 -11.00
N VAL A 25 -9.02 -15.25 -10.97
CA VAL A 25 -8.57 -14.44 -9.82
C VAL A 25 -9.80 -13.92 -9.10
N PHE A 26 -9.80 -13.99 -7.78
CA PHE A 26 -10.90 -13.55 -6.93
C PHE A 26 -10.37 -13.05 -5.58
N ASP A 27 -11.19 -12.29 -4.85
CA ASP A 27 -10.85 -11.83 -3.51
C ASP A 27 -11.04 -12.96 -2.50
N GLY A 28 -10.01 -13.20 -1.68
CA GLY A 28 -9.98 -14.22 -0.65
C GLY A 28 -9.30 -13.73 0.63
N MET A 29 -9.13 -14.65 1.58
CA MET A 29 -8.48 -14.38 2.86
C MET A 29 -7.28 -15.30 3.03
N ILE A 30 -6.09 -14.72 3.24
CA ILE A 30 -4.86 -15.46 3.60
C ILE A 30 -4.32 -14.82 4.88
N GLY A 31 -4.14 -15.62 5.93
CA GLY A 31 -3.69 -15.12 7.23
C GLY A 31 -4.62 -14.08 7.88
N GLY A 32 -5.91 -14.12 7.53
CA GLY A 32 -6.90 -13.14 8.00
C GLY A 32 -6.85 -11.78 7.27
N LEU A 33 -6.02 -11.64 6.24
CA LEU A 33 -5.92 -10.42 5.43
C LEU A 33 -6.66 -10.59 4.09
N PRO A 34 -7.46 -9.58 3.66
CA PRO A 34 -8.10 -9.59 2.35
C PRO A 34 -7.03 -9.46 1.26
N THR A 35 -6.92 -10.48 0.42
CA THR A 35 -5.87 -10.61 -0.61
C THR A 35 -6.48 -11.19 -1.89
N GLN A 36 -5.97 -10.78 -3.06
CA GLN A 36 -6.32 -11.44 -4.32
C GLN A 36 -5.65 -12.81 -4.41
N VAL A 37 -6.46 -13.82 -4.69
CA VAL A 37 -6.03 -15.22 -4.75
C VAL A 37 -6.46 -15.88 -6.05
N CYS A 38 -5.82 -17.00 -6.36
CA CYS A 38 -6.28 -17.91 -7.40
C CYS A 38 -6.40 -19.34 -6.88
N ASP A 39 -7.23 -20.14 -7.55
CA ASP A 39 -7.33 -21.57 -7.25
C ASP A 39 -6.09 -22.33 -7.75
N GLY A 40 -5.44 -23.08 -6.86
CA GLY A 40 -4.21 -23.80 -7.17
C GLY A 40 -4.42 -24.95 -8.16
N ARG A 41 -5.61 -25.57 -8.21
CA ARG A 41 -5.92 -26.63 -9.17
C ARG A 41 -6.18 -26.07 -10.56
N GLU A 42 -6.87 -24.94 -10.65
CA GLU A 42 -7.03 -24.22 -11.92
C GLU A 42 -5.67 -23.84 -12.49
N LEU A 43 -4.79 -23.27 -11.65
CA LEU A 43 -3.43 -22.95 -12.06
C LEU A 43 -2.67 -24.20 -12.52
N HIS A 44 -2.71 -25.28 -11.75
CA HIS A 44 -2.03 -26.53 -12.12
C HIS A 44 -2.56 -27.13 -13.44
N ALA A 45 -3.89 -27.17 -13.61
CA ALA A 45 -4.53 -27.65 -14.83
C ALA A 45 -4.11 -26.81 -16.04
N PHE A 46 -3.94 -25.50 -15.85
CA PHE A 46 -3.46 -24.60 -16.87
C PHE A 46 -1.98 -24.81 -17.21
N LEU A 47 -1.13 -25.02 -16.21
CA LEU A 47 0.32 -25.20 -16.38
C LEU A 47 0.70 -26.49 -17.13
N LYS A 48 -0.17 -27.52 -17.13
CA LYS A 48 -0.02 -28.79 -17.88
C LYS A 48 1.36 -29.44 -17.71
N ASN A 49 1.90 -29.46 -16.50
CA ASN A 49 3.24 -29.99 -16.23
C ASN A 49 3.30 -31.53 -16.10
N GLY A 50 2.17 -32.22 -16.27
CA GLY A 50 2.08 -33.69 -16.27
C GLY A 50 2.19 -34.36 -14.90
N LYS A 51 2.33 -33.61 -13.81
CA LYS A 51 2.38 -34.17 -12.44
C LYS A 51 0.98 -34.28 -11.85
N GLN A 52 0.81 -35.16 -10.86
CA GLN A 52 -0.42 -35.18 -10.07
C GLN A 52 -0.43 -33.97 -9.13
N PHE A 53 -1.57 -33.28 -9.04
CA PHE A 53 -1.69 -32.02 -8.29
C PHE A 53 -1.21 -32.12 -6.83
N ALA A 54 -1.58 -33.19 -6.13
CA ALA A 54 -1.26 -33.37 -4.71
C ALA A 54 0.24 -33.47 -4.45
N ASP A 55 0.97 -34.18 -5.32
CA ASP A 55 2.42 -34.33 -5.21
C ASP A 55 3.11 -33.05 -5.68
N TRP A 56 2.60 -32.44 -6.75
CA TRP A 56 3.12 -31.19 -7.26
C TRP A 56 3.07 -30.08 -6.22
N ILE A 57 1.90 -29.81 -5.62
CA ILE A 57 1.76 -28.68 -4.69
C ILE A 57 2.59 -28.89 -3.43
N LYS A 58 2.61 -30.09 -2.85
CA LYS A 58 3.44 -30.41 -1.67
C LYS A 58 4.92 -30.25 -1.95
N HIS A 59 5.38 -30.74 -3.11
CA HIS A 59 6.78 -30.58 -3.51
C HIS A 59 7.13 -29.11 -3.70
N ARG A 60 6.27 -28.32 -4.35
CA ARG A 60 6.53 -26.89 -4.58
C ARG A 60 6.54 -26.10 -3.27
N VAL A 61 5.58 -26.34 -2.38
CA VAL A 61 5.54 -25.74 -1.03
C VAL A 61 6.82 -26.04 -0.27
N SER A 62 7.23 -27.31 -0.19
CA SER A 62 8.44 -27.69 0.54
C SER A 62 9.75 -27.19 -0.09
N HIS A 63 9.84 -27.17 -1.42
CA HIS A 63 11.09 -26.85 -2.11
C HIS A 63 11.38 -25.35 -2.17
N TYR A 64 10.34 -24.51 -2.26
CA TYR A 64 10.47 -23.05 -2.32
C TYR A 64 10.20 -22.36 -0.98
N GLY A 65 9.83 -23.12 0.06
CA GLY A 65 9.62 -22.59 1.41
C GLY A 65 8.34 -21.76 1.55
N PHE A 66 7.29 -22.07 0.79
CA PHE A 66 6.01 -21.38 0.92
C PHE A 66 5.34 -21.71 2.26
N GLU A 67 4.77 -20.71 2.91
CA GLU A 67 4.14 -20.83 4.23
C GLU A 67 2.61 -20.75 4.17
N GLU A 68 1.94 -21.64 4.92
CA GLU A 68 0.48 -21.57 5.08
C GLU A 68 0.09 -20.32 5.88
N ASN A 69 -0.97 -19.63 5.47
CA ASN A 69 -1.40 -18.32 5.96
C ASN A 69 -0.52 -17.13 5.56
N GLN A 70 0.52 -17.35 4.75
CA GLN A 70 1.31 -16.28 4.14
C GLN A 70 1.21 -16.33 2.62
N ASP A 71 1.49 -17.50 2.03
CA ASP A 71 1.52 -17.72 0.58
C ASP A 71 0.30 -18.47 0.05
N PHE A 72 -0.31 -19.31 0.89
CA PHE A 72 -1.51 -20.05 0.54
C PHE A 72 -2.41 -20.31 1.76
N SER A 73 -3.67 -20.64 1.49
CA SER A 73 -4.61 -21.16 2.49
C SER A 73 -5.31 -22.40 1.97
N ILE A 74 -5.62 -23.34 2.87
CA ILE A 74 -6.38 -24.55 2.53
C ILE A 74 -7.87 -24.21 2.51
N ALA A 75 -8.49 -24.24 1.33
CA ALA A 75 -9.89 -23.86 1.12
C ALA A 75 -10.88 -24.88 1.69
N SER A 76 -10.46 -26.14 1.80
CA SER A 76 -11.25 -27.22 2.40
C SER A 76 -10.37 -28.08 3.31
N PRO A 77 -10.39 -27.86 4.64
CA PRO A 77 -9.76 -28.81 5.55
C PRO A 77 -10.43 -30.17 5.39
N LYS A 78 -9.67 -31.25 5.56
CA LYS A 78 -10.11 -32.65 5.43
C LYS A 78 -11.50 -32.82 6.04
N SER A 79 -12.54 -32.90 5.21
CA SER A 79 -13.82 -33.41 5.67
C SER A 79 -13.57 -34.84 6.12
N GLU A 80 -13.93 -35.20 7.35
CA GLU A 80 -13.92 -36.59 7.80
C GLU A 80 -14.86 -37.41 6.90
N ALA A 81 -14.32 -37.98 5.83
CA ALA A 81 -15.07 -38.81 4.92
C ALA A 81 -15.37 -40.14 5.63
N LYS A 82 -16.60 -40.27 6.14
CA LYS A 82 -17.27 -41.56 6.29
C LYS A 82 -17.16 -42.30 4.94
N ARG A 83 -16.40 -43.40 4.94
CA ARG A 83 -16.31 -44.43 3.88
C ARG A 83 -16.17 -43.90 2.43
N GLY A 84 -14.92 -43.87 1.95
CA GLY A 84 -14.63 -44.17 0.53
C GLY A 84 -14.49 -43.00 -0.44
N GLY A 85 -14.48 -41.74 0.01
CA GLY A 85 -14.17 -40.57 -0.82
C GLY A 85 -12.77 -40.04 -0.54
N HIS A 86 -11.94 -39.87 -1.58
CA HIS A 86 -10.60 -39.30 -1.46
C HIS A 86 -10.69 -37.88 -0.88
N ASN A 87 -10.06 -37.61 0.28
CA ASN A 87 -10.03 -36.28 0.88
C ASN A 87 -9.37 -35.29 -0.09
N ARG A 88 -10.20 -34.51 -0.78
CA ARG A 88 -9.74 -33.53 -1.76
C ARG A 88 -9.36 -32.25 -1.02
N THR A 89 -8.07 -31.94 -1.01
CA THR A 89 -7.57 -30.66 -0.50
C THR A 89 -7.51 -29.67 -1.66
N ASP A 90 -8.20 -28.55 -1.50
CA ASP A 90 -8.18 -27.40 -2.42
C ASP A 90 -7.36 -26.27 -1.79
N TYR A 91 -6.61 -25.55 -2.62
CA TYR A 91 -5.64 -24.54 -2.21
C TYR A 91 -5.98 -23.20 -2.86
N HIS A 92 -6.07 -22.14 -2.06
CA HIS A 92 -6.03 -20.77 -2.56
C HIS A 92 -4.62 -20.23 -2.42
N LEU A 93 -4.05 -19.73 -3.51
CA LEU A 93 -2.68 -19.23 -3.57
C LEU A 93 -2.70 -17.70 -3.69
N THR A 94 -1.74 -17.02 -3.06
CA THR A 94 -1.47 -15.61 -3.37
C THR A 94 -1.07 -15.46 -4.84
N LEU A 95 -1.30 -14.27 -5.41
CA LEU A 95 -0.80 -13.96 -6.75
C LEU A 95 0.73 -14.05 -6.85
N ASP A 96 1.45 -13.70 -5.78
CA ASP A 96 2.91 -13.82 -5.71
C ASP A 96 3.36 -15.28 -5.83
N MET A 97 2.81 -16.18 -5.01
CA MET A 97 3.09 -17.62 -5.10
C MET A 97 2.71 -18.16 -6.49
N ALA A 98 1.55 -17.78 -7.04
CA ALA A 98 1.11 -18.23 -8.35
C ALA A 98 2.06 -17.78 -9.49
N LYS A 99 2.60 -16.56 -9.42
CA LYS A 99 3.61 -16.04 -10.36
C LYS A 99 4.93 -16.81 -10.25
N GLU A 100 5.37 -17.13 -9.04
CA GLU A 100 6.58 -17.91 -8.80
C GLU A 100 6.45 -19.33 -9.33
N LEU A 101 5.35 -20.02 -9.04
CA LEU A 101 5.06 -21.35 -9.60
C LEU A 101 5.04 -21.34 -11.12
N SER A 102 4.40 -20.32 -11.72
CA SER A 102 4.35 -20.15 -13.17
C SER A 102 5.73 -19.92 -13.79
N MET A 103 6.63 -19.23 -13.08
CA MET A 103 8.02 -19.02 -13.50
C MET A 103 8.81 -20.33 -13.45
N VAL A 104 8.67 -21.07 -12.36
CA VAL A 104 9.41 -22.30 -12.08
C VAL A 104 9.07 -23.42 -13.05
N GLU A 105 7.81 -23.55 -13.49
CA GLU A 105 7.45 -24.57 -14.48
C GLU A 105 8.14 -24.35 -15.84
N ASN A 106 8.61 -23.12 -16.11
CA ASN A 106 9.42 -22.76 -17.28
C ASN A 106 8.89 -23.31 -18.63
N ASN A 107 7.56 -23.31 -18.80
CA ASN A 107 6.90 -23.76 -20.02
C ASN A 107 6.05 -22.64 -20.63
N GLU A 108 5.53 -22.85 -21.84
CA GLU A 108 4.75 -21.82 -22.55
C GLU A 108 3.49 -21.40 -21.77
N GLN A 109 2.85 -22.35 -21.09
CA GLN A 109 1.68 -22.07 -20.26
C GLN A 109 2.08 -21.28 -19.01
N GLY A 110 3.18 -21.62 -18.34
CA GLY A 110 3.74 -20.83 -17.24
C GLY A 110 4.04 -19.39 -17.65
N ARG A 111 4.58 -19.18 -18.85
CA ARG A 111 4.78 -17.83 -19.40
C ARG A 111 3.46 -17.08 -19.62
N LYS A 112 2.41 -17.76 -20.10
CA LYS A 112 1.07 -17.19 -20.28
C LYS A 112 0.39 -16.88 -18.94
N ALA A 113 0.44 -17.79 -17.98
CA ALA A 113 -0.08 -17.61 -16.62
C ALA A 113 0.60 -16.44 -15.92
N ARG A 114 1.93 -16.37 -15.97
CA ARG A 114 2.68 -15.25 -15.39
C ARG A 114 2.27 -13.91 -16.00
N ARG A 115 2.17 -13.82 -17.32
CA ARG A 115 1.72 -12.58 -18.00
C ARG A 115 0.30 -12.22 -17.58
N TYR A 116 -0.59 -13.21 -17.52
CA TYR A 116 -1.96 -13.03 -17.08
C TYR A 116 -2.05 -12.51 -15.64
N PHE A 117 -1.33 -13.10 -14.68
CA PHE A 117 -1.32 -12.62 -13.30
C PHE A 117 -0.74 -11.22 -13.17
N ILE A 118 0.34 -10.93 -13.89
CA ILE A 118 0.89 -9.57 -13.98
C ILE A 118 -0.18 -8.62 -14.54
N ASP A 119 -0.92 -9.00 -15.57
CA ASP A 119 -1.96 -8.16 -16.15
C ASP A 119 -3.16 -7.98 -15.21
N CYS A 120 -3.52 -9.00 -14.42
CA CYS A 120 -4.50 -8.87 -13.34
C CYS A 120 -4.04 -7.87 -12.28
N GLU A 121 -2.79 -7.95 -11.83
CA GLU A 121 -2.21 -6.98 -10.90
C GLU A 121 -2.18 -5.57 -11.50
N LYS A 122 -1.84 -5.43 -12.79
CA LYS A 122 -1.89 -4.14 -13.48
C LYS A 122 -3.29 -3.54 -13.53
N ARG A 123 -4.32 -4.37 -13.74
CA ARG A 123 -5.73 -3.94 -13.77
C ARG A 123 -6.23 -3.55 -12.37
N THR A 124 -5.84 -4.29 -11.33
CA THR A 124 -6.24 -4.03 -9.94
C THR A 124 -5.47 -2.86 -9.33
N PHE A 125 -4.16 -2.78 -9.56
CA PHE A 125 -3.27 -1.84 -8.86
C PHE A 125 -2.88 -0.62 -9.69
N GLY A 126 -3.17 -0.59 -11.01
CA GLY A 126 -2.67 0.46 -11.91
C GLY A 126 -1.15 0.37 -12.02
N GLN A 127 -0.60 0.31 -13.22
CA GLN A 127 0.83 0.04 -13.36
C GLN A 127 1.73 1.04 -12.62
N ASP A 128 2.76 0.54 -11.91
CA ASP A 128 4.05 1.23 -11.77
C ASP A 128 4.78 1.29 -13.13
N ASN A 129 4.15 1.90 -14.15
CA ASN A 129 4.75 2.13 -15.45
C ASN A 129 5.35 3.55 -15.47
N PRO A 130 6.66 3.72 -15.72
CA PRO A 130 7.28 5.05 -15.84
C PRO A 130 6.69 5.92 -16.97
N SER A 131 5.87 5.36 -17.87
CA SER A 131 5.34 6.02 -19.06
C SER A 131 4.04 6.81 -18.86
N GLU A 132 3.34 6.66 -17.72
CA GLU A 132 2.14 7.44 -17.39
C GLU A 132 2.37 8.33 -16.15
N GLU A 133 3.51 9.02 -16.11
CA GLU A 133 3.72 10.07 -15.12
C GLU A 133 2.93 11.31 -15.49
N GLN A 134 1.84 11.55 -14.78
CA GLN A 134 1.11 12.81 -14.90
C GLN A 134 1.69 13.81 -13.90
N HIS A 135 2.28 14.88 -14.43
CA HIS A 135 2.83 15.96 -13.62
C HIS A 135 1.86 17.13 -13.58
N HIS A 136 1.45 17.50 -12.37
CA HIS A 136 0.57 18.61 -12.09
C HIS A 136 1.28 19.63 -11.21
N GLN A 137 0.91 20.89 -11.36
CA GLN A 137 1.38 21.96 -10.49
C GLN A 137 0.22 22.49 -9.65
N LEU A 138 0.30 22.24 -8.37
CA LEU A 138 -0.68 22.70 -7.38
C LEU A 138 -0.23 24.02 -6.77
N ALA A 139 -1.20 24.80 -6.30
CA ALA A 139 -0.95 26.05 -5.58
C ALA A 139 -1.38 25.90 -4.12
N PHE A 140 -0.43 26.07 -3.21
CA PHE A 140 -0.69 26.29 -1.79
C PHE A 140 -0.31 27.73 -1.45
N GLU A 141 -1.31 28.59 -1.28
CA GLU A 141 -1.11 30.04 -1.16
C GLU A 141 -0.24 30.55 -2.35
N SER A 142 0.87 31.25 -2.07
CA SER A 142 1.82 31.73 -3.08
C SER A 142 2.86 30.68 -3.52
N PHE A 143 2.80 29.45 -3.00
CA PHE A 143 3.80 28.42 -3.25
C PHE A 143 3.30 27.37 -4.26
N ARG A 144 4.18 27.02 -5.20
CA ARG A 144 3.94 25.95 -6.17
C ARG A 144 4.42 24.62 -5.62
N ILE A 145 3.53 23.62 -5.63
CA ILE A 145 3.84 22.24 -5.22
C ILE A 145 3.66 21.32 -6.42
N GLY A 146 4.73 20.61 -6.78
CA GLY A 146 4.66 19.58 -7.81
C GLY A 146 3.93 18.36 -7.29
N LEU A 147 2.94 17.88 -8.05
CA LEU A 147 2.28 16.61 -7.87
C LEU A 147 2.64 15.72 -9.05
N MET A 148 3.17 14.55 -8.78
CA MET A 148 3.40 13.49 -9.75
C MET A 148 2.46 12.35 -9.43
N VAL A 149 1.68 11.90 -10.40
CA VAL A 149 0.87 10.69 -10.26
C VAL A 149 1.54 9.59 -11.06
N ARG A 150 1.88 8.50 -10.39
CA ARG A 150 2.53 7.32 -10.97
C ARG A 150 1.80 6.09 -10.46
N GLY A 151 1.24 5.28 -11.37
CA GLY A 151 0.42 4.12 -11.02
C GLY A 151 -0.80 4.46 -10.17
N GLY A 152 -1.46 5.59 -10.46
CA GLY A 152 -2.59 6.09 -9.67
C GLY A 152 -2.23 6.60 -8.26
N ARG A 153 -0.96 6.50 -7.84
CA ARG A 153 -0.50 6.98 -6.55
C ARG A 153 0.02 8.42 -6.65
N PRO A 154 -0.43 9.33 -5.78
CA PRO A 154 0.03 10.71 -5.75
C PRO A 154 1.35 10.85 -4.97
N TRP A 155 2.26 11.62 -5.56
CA TRP A 155 3.59 11.91 -5.02
C TRP A 155 3.84 13.42 -5.03
N PHE A 156 4.24 13.99 -3.91
CA PHE A 156 4.40 15.44 -3.76
C PHE A 156 5.87 15.85 -3.68
N GLY A 157 6.25 16.90 -4.40
CA GLY A 157 7.64 17.37 -4.46
C GLY A 157 8.15 17.84 -3.10
N ALA A 158 9.14 17.15 -2.53
CA ALA A 158 9.60 17.40 -1.17
C ALA A 158 10.25 18.78 -1.00
N ALA A 159 11.02 19.23 -2.00
CA ALA A 159 11.61 20.57 -1.99
C ALA A 159 10.54 21.67 -2.04
N ASN A 160 9.47 21.46 -2.79
CA ASN A 160 8.35 22.38 -2.84
C ASN A 160 7.62 22.46 -1.50
N ILE A 161 7.36 21.31 -0.89
CA ILE A 161 6.72 21.23 0.43
C ILE A 161 7.58 21.92 1.50
N ALA A 162 8.89 21.67 1.52
CA ALA A 162 9.78 22.31 2.49
C ALA A 162 9.74 23.84 2.38
N ASN A 163 9.75 24.38 1.15
CA ASN A 163 9.60 25.81 0.90
C ASN A 163 8.22 26.33 1.30
N ALA A 164 7.16 25.61 0.92
CA ALA A 164 5.77 25.95 1.25
C ALA A 164 5.51 25.97 2.76
N LEU A 165 6.20 25.11 3.51
CA LEU A 165 6.16 25.06 4.98
C LEU A 165 7.17 26.00 5.65
N ARG A 166 7.92 26.80 4.87
CA ARG A 166 8.95 27.73 5.34
C ARG A 166 10.03 27.07 6.21
N LEU A 167 10.35 25.82 5.92
CA LEU A 167 11.42 25.10 6.61
C LEU A 167 12.78 25.65 6.14
N ARG A 168 13.63 26.07 7.07
CA ARG A 168 15.02 26.46 6.73
C ARG A 168 15.80 25.22 6.30
N GLY A 169 16.43 25.26 5.12
CA GLY A 169 17.31 24.20 4.60
C GLY A 169 16.71 23.38 3.45
N SER A 170 17.41 22.30 3.08
CA SER A 170 17.00 21.36 2.02
C SER A 170 15.77 20.53 2.42
N SER A 171 15.09 19.93 1.44
CA SER A 171 14.02 18.93 1.66
C SER A 171 14.46 17.74 2.51
N ASP A 172 15.78 17.57 2.71
CA ASP A 172 16.35 16.51 3.54
C ASP A 172 15.70 16.40 4.93
N ARG A 173 15.32 17.53 5.54
CA ARG A 173 14.64 17.55 6.86
C ARG A 173 13.34 16.74 6.88
N ILE A 174 12.62 16.71 5.75
CA ILE A 174 11.35 16.00 5.62
C ILE A 174 11.48 14.67 4.87
N THR A 175 12.63 14.38 4.25
CA THR A 175 12.84 13.13 3.51
C THR A 175 13.73 12.12 4.22
N ARG A 176 14.67 12.54 5.09
CA ARG A 176 15.67 11.63 5.69
C ARG A 176 15.05 10.47 6.48
N GLY A 177 14.01 10.74 7.26
CA GLY A 177 13.32 9.75 8.10
C GLY A 177 12.13 9.06 7.42
N VAL A 178 11.87 9.34 6.14
CA VAL A 178 10.77 8.71 5.40
C VAL A 178 11.24 7.35 4.86
N ALA A 179 10.42 6.31 4.97
CA ALA A 179 10.74 4.99 4.43
C ALA A 179 10.84 5.05 2.89
N GLU A 180 11.68 4.21 2.27
CA GLU A 180 11.85 4.23 0.80
C GLU A 180 10.54 3.93 0.05
N LYS A 181 9.65 3.09 0.60
CA LYS A 181 8.31 2.85 0.04
C LYS A 181 7.40 4.08 0.00
N GLU A 182 7.72 5.11 0.78
CA GLU A 182 7.01 6.40 0.84
C GLU A 182 7.78 7.51 0.10
N LYS A 183 8.84 7.16 -0.63
CA LYS A 183 9.56 8.06 -1.54
C LYS A 183 9.41 7.62 -2.98
N CYS A 184 9.42 8.61 -3.86
CA CYS A 184 9.59 8.38 -5.28
C CYS A 184 10.62 9.37 -5.82
N TYR A 185 11.38 8.95 -6.82
CA TYR A 185 12.43 9.77 -7.40
C TYR A 185 12.08 10.06 -8.86
N GLY A 186 11.97 11.35 -9.17
CA GLY A 186 11.82 11.84 -10.54
C GLY A 186 13.11 12.50 -11.02
N VAL A 187 13.18 12.74 -12.33
CA VAL A 187 14.27 13.48 -12.95
C VAL A 187 13.69 14.76 -13.56
N ARG A 188 14.21 15.92 -13.16
CA ARG A 188 13.84 17.21 -13.76
C ARG A 188 15.08 17.81 -14.42
N GLY A 189 15.23 17.58 -15.72
CA GLY A 189 16.46 17.90 -16.44
C GLY A 189 17.60 16.96 -16.03
N LYS A 190 18.67 17.50 -15.43
CA LYS A 190 19.80 16.72 -14.90
C LYS A 190 19.72 16.44 -13.39
N GLN A 191 18.74 17.02 -12.69
CA GLN A 191 18.67 16.97 -11.24
C GLN A 191 17.64 15.93 -10.77
N LYS A 192 18.04 15.09 -9.81
CA LYS A 192 17.16 14.15 -9.13
C LYS A 192 16.25 14.91 -8.18
N VAL A 193 14.94 14.76 -8.37
CA VAL A 193 13.91 15.38 -7.51
C VAL A 193 13.30 14.28 -6.65
N VAL A 194 13.20 14.54 -5.35
CA VAL A 194 12.56 13.64 -4.40
C VAL A 194 11.10 14.04 -4.23
N TYR A 195 10.22 13.06 -4.41
CA TYR A 195 8.81 13.14 -4.10
C TYR A 195 8.49 12.25 -2.90
N ILE A 196 7.48 12.64 -2.12
CA ILE A 196 7.05 11.92 -0.91
C ILE A 196 5.55 11.62 -0.98
N SER A 197 5.13 10.55 -0.31
CA SER A 197 3.73 10.14 -0.19
C SER A 197 2.87 11.22 0.48
N TYR A 198 1.54 11.13 0.31
CA TYR A 198 0.59 11.95 1.07
C TYR A 198 0.81 11.87 2.60
N GLY A 199 0.98 10.66 3.13
CA GLY A 199 1.23 10.45 4.56
C GLY A 199 2.53 11.13 5.03
N ALA A 200 3.60 11.04 4.25
CA ALA A 200 4.85 11.72 4.54
C ALA A 200 4.71 13.26 4.43
N ALA A 201 3.94 13.78 3.48
CA ALA A 201 3.65 15.20 3.37
C ALA A 201 2.82 15.73 4.56
N MET A 202 1.84 14.95 5.05
CA MET A 202 1.09 15.28 6.28
C MET A 202 2.00 15.34 7.50
N ARG A 203 2.97 14.42 7.60
CA ARG A 203 3.99 14.45 8.65
C ARG A 203 4.97 15.61 8.45
N ALA A 204 5.27 16.03 7.23
CA ALA A 204 6.15 17.17 6.98
C ALA A 204 5.60 18.46 7.61
N ALA A 205 4.27 18.62 7.70
CA ALA A 205 3.63 19.76 8.36
C ALA A 205 4.01 19.90 9.84
N THR A 206 4.41 18.83 10.53
CA THR A 206 4.80 18.88 11.95
C THR A 206 6.08 19.67 12.20
N PHE A 207 6.87 19.95 11.15
CA PHE A 207 8.07 20.76 11.25
C PHE A 207 7.82 22.26 11.06
N ALA A 208 6.60 22.66 10.68
CA ALA A 208 6.22 24.05 10.47
C ALA A 208 5.57 24.65 11.72
N ASP A 209 5.42 25.98 11.72
CA ASP A 209 4.56 26.68 12.67
C ASP A 209 3.12 26.12 12.66
N HIS A 210 2.46 26.14 13.82
CA HIS A 210 1.16 25.50 14.03
C HIS A 210 0.10 25.98 13.02
N GLU A 211 -0.03 27.29 12.80
CA GLU A 211 -1.05 27.78 11.88
C GLU A 211 -0.75 27.40 10.42
N ARG A 212 0.54 27.47 10.04
CA ARG A 212 0.99 27.07 8.70
C ARG A 212 0.74 25.58 8.47
N ALA A 213 1.04 24.76 9.47
CA ALA A 213 0.84 23.32 9.44
C ALA A 213 -0.64 22.98 9.23
N ASP A 214 -1.55 23.64 9.94
CA ASP A 214 -2.98 23.36 9.83
C ASP A 214 -3.55 23.78 8.48
N ARG A 215 -3.20 24.98 7.99
CA ARG A 215 -3.58 25.41 6.64
C ARG A 215 -3.08 24.44 5.58
N PHE A 216 -1.84 23.96 5.71
CA PHE A 216 -1.26 23.00 4.79
C PHE A 216 -1.99 21.65 4.83
N ARG A 217 -2.31 21.12 6.03
CA ARG A 217 -3.03 19.85 6.20
C ARG A 217 -4.44 19.90 5.59
N VAL A 218 -5.17 20.99 5.82
CA VAL A 218 -6.51 21.18 5.22
C VAL A 218 -6.40 21.22 3.70
N TRP A 219 -5.43 21.98 3.17
CA TRP A 219 -5.20 22.10 1.75
C TRP A 219 -4.83 20.76 1.09
N ILE A 220 -3.84 20.04 1.61
CA ILE A 220 -3.39 18.78 1.00
C ILE A 220 -4.46 17.68 1.12
N GLY A 221 -5.28 17.71 2.17
CA GLY A 221 -6.46 16.86 2.28
C GLY A 221 -7.52 17.16 1.22
N GLY A 222 -7.70 18.44 0.84
CA GLY A 222 -8.54 18.85 -0.29
C GLY A 222 -8.04 18.31 -1.62
N VAL A 223 -6.73 18.46 -1.88
CA VAL A 223 -6.09 17.92 -3.10
C VAL A 223 -6.33 16.42 -3.25
N MET A 224 -6.28 15.66 -2.15
CA MET A 224 -6.53 14.22 -2.19
C MET A 224 -7.99 13.88 -2.50
N ARG A 225 -8.96 14.69 -2.06
CA ARG A 225 -10.37 14.52 -2.43
C ARG A 225 -10.61 14.79 -3.91
N ASP A 226 -9.92 15.78 -4.46
CA ASP A 226 -10.08 16.21 -5.85
C ASP A 226 -9.17 15.43 -6.81
N LEU A 227 -8.31 14.53 -6.30
CA LEU A 227 -7.35 13.78 -7.09
C LEU A 227 -7.97 13.01 -8.27
N PRO A 228 -9.14 12.35 -8.16
CA PRO A 228 -9.79 11.70 -9.30
C PRO A 228 -10.16 12.67 -10.43
N LEU A 229 -10.53 13.92 -10.08
CA LEU A 229 -10.84 14.97 -11.06
C LEU A 229 -9.57 15.43 -11.79
N LEU A 230 -8.44 15.49 -11.07
CA LEU A 230 -7.15 15.93 -11.61
C LEU A 230 -6.53 14.91 -12.56
N THR A 231 -6.73 13.61 -12.32
CA THR A 231 -6.07 12.54 -13.08
C THR A 231 -6.91 11.98 -14.24
N GLY A 232 -8.14 12.46 -14.41
CA GLY A 232 -9.09 11.93 -15.38
C GLY A 232 -9.50 10.47 -15.10
N ALA A 233 -9.17 9.95 -13.92
CA ALA A 233 -9.58 8.62 -13.49
C ALA A 233 -11.10 8.65 -13.26
N ALA A 234 -11.83 7.74 -13.92
CA ALA A 234 -13.24 7.54 -13.66
C ALA A 234 -13.44 7.41 -12.14
N PRO A 235 -14.44 8.09 -11.53
CA PRO A 235 -14.71 7.93 -10.12
C PRO A 235 -14.82 6.44 -9.86
N VAL A 236 -13.95 5.93 -8.99
CA VAL A 236 -13.99 4.51 -8.59
C VAL A 236 -15.45 4.22 -8.27
N PRO A 237 -16.13 3.31 -9.00
CA PRO A 237 -17.53 3.04 -8.72
C PRO A 237 -17.61 2.69 -7.24
N ALA A 238 -18.62 3.24 -6.56
CA ALA A 238 -18.81 3.23 -5.10
C ALA A 238 -18.88 1.83 -4.43
N ALA A 239 -18.46 0.77 -5.13
CA ALA A 239 -18.36 -0.60 -4.69
C ALA A 239 -17.22 -0.87 -3.68
N VAL A 240 -16.33 0.09 -3.39
CA VAL A 240 -15.31 -0.05 -2.32
C VAL A 240 -15.68 0.77 -1.06
N ALA A 241 -16.98 1.00 -0.83
CA ALA A 241 -17.47 1.67 0.39
C ALA A 241 -18.38 0.74 1.20
N GLN A 242 -17.90 -0.46 1.50
CA GLN A 242 -18.37 -1.24 2.65
C GLN A 242 -17.17 -1.61 3.54
N LEU A 243 -16.36 -0.60 3.89
CA LEU A 243 -15.85 -0.55 5.27
C LEU A 243 -17.08 -0.66 6.18
N PRO A 244 -17.03 -1.39 7.32
CA PRO A 244 -18.12 -1.40 8.27
C PRO A 244 -18.55 0.06 8.49
N GLN A 245 -19.84 0.34 8.34
CA GLN A 245 -20.39 1.67 8.55
C GLN A 245 -20.21 1.98 10.03
N LEU A 246 -19.03 2.51 10.36
CA LEU A 246 -18.67 2.92 11.71
C LEU A 246 -19.75 3.88 12.17
N SER A 247 -20.35 3.59 13.31
CA SER A 247 -21.32 4.45 13.95
C SER A 247 -20.74 5.85 14.12
N PRO A 248 -21.58 6.90 14.29
CA PRO A 248 -21.10 8.25 14.55
C PRO A 248 -20.10 8.31 15.72
N VAL A 249 -20.29 7.45 16.73
CA VAL A 249 -19.40 7.33 17.88
C VAL A 249 -18.06 6.70 17.49
N GLU A 250 -18.07 5.59 16.74
CA GLU A 250 -16.83 4.93 16.30
C GLU A 250 -16.03 5.78 15.32
N ARG A 251 -16.70 6.51 14.41
CA ARG A 251 -16.05 7.51 13.54
C ARG A 251 -15.41 8.61 14.36
N PHE A 252 -16.13 9.16 15.32
CA PHE A 252 -15.60 10.18 16.22
C PHE A 252 -14.41 9.63 17.02
N SER A 253 -14.51 8.42 17.58
CA SER A 253 -13.42 7.78 18.32
C SER A 253 -12.19 7.51 17.45
N LEU A 254 -12.37 7.06 16.20
CA LEU A 254 -11.28 6.86 15.25
C LEU A 254 -10.66 8.18 14.81
N GLU A 255 -11.45 9.21 14.52
CA GLU A 255 -10.95 10.55 14.19
C GLU A 255 -10.18 11.16 15.36
N GLN A 256 -10.64 10.96 16.60
CA GLN A 256 -9.90 11.35 17.80
C GLN A 256 -8.60 10.55 17.93
N LEU A 257 -8.62 9.23 17.74
CA LEU A 257 -7.43 8.37 17.84
C LEU A 257 -6.39 8.65 16.75
N ILE A 258 -6.81 8.82 15.50
CA ILE A 258 -5.93 9.14 14.36
C ILE A 258 -5.23 10.48 14.57
N ASN A 259 -5.89 11.44 15.22
CA ASN A 259 -5.34 12.75 15.54
C ASN A 259 -4.65 12.81 16.92
N THR A 260 -4.71 11.74 17.71
CA THR A 260 -4.04 11.66 19.00
C THR A 260 -2.64 11.10 18.80
N ARG A 261 -1.61 11.88 19.14
CA ARG A 261 -0.24 11.36 19.21
C ARG A 261 -0.15 10.44 20.42
N LEU A 262 0.26 9.20 20.22
CA LEU A 262 0.46 8.23 21.30
C LEU A 262 1.95 7.91 21.43
N LEU A 263 2.48 8.02 22.64
CA LEU A 263 3.79 7.48 23.00
C LEU A 263 3.57 6.04 23.46
N VAL A 264 4.13 5.09 22.72
CA VAL A 264 4.06 3.66 23.05
C VAL A 264 5.46 3.21 23.47
N GLY A 265 5.56 2.57 24.63
CA GLY A 265 6.82 2.04 25.14
C GLY A 265 6.58 0.84 26.04
N PHE A 266 7.66 0.25 26.55
CA PHE A 266 7.60 -0.79 27.58
C PHE A 266 8.12 -0.20 28.89
N ASN A 267 7.44 -0.51 29.99
CA ASN A 267 7.93 -0.17 31.32
C ASN A 267 9.05 -1.12 31.75
N SER A 268 9.64 -0.87 32.92
CA SER A 268 10.75 -1.67 33.47
C SER A 268 10.38 -3.13 33.79
N SER A 269 9.09 -3.48 33.83
CA SER A 269 8.61 -4.85 33.98
C SER A 269 8.20 -5.51 32.65
N GLY A 270 8.47 -4.88 31.51
CA GLY A 270 8.15 -5.40 30.18
C GLY A 270 6.67 -5.25 29.79
N GLY A 271 5.87 -4.55 30.59
CA GLY A 271 4.49 -4.21 30.27
C GLY A 271 4.41 -3.05 29.27
N LEU A 272 3.56 -3.20 28.26
CA LEU A 272 3.30 -2.15 27.27
C LEU A 272 2.60 -0.96 27.96
N GLU A 273 3.19 0.23 27.86
CA GLU A 273 2.61 1.49 28.32
C GLU A 273 2.32 2.39 27.12
N VAL A 274 1.08 2.90 27.07
CA VAL A 274 0.62 3.84 26.04
C VAL A 274 0.19 5.13 26.72
N LYS A 275 0.81 6.25 26.35
CA LYS A 275 0.48 7.58 26.88
C LYS A 275 0.04 8.51 25.75
N ALA A 276 -1.07 9.20 25.96
CA ALA A 276 -1.49 10.27 25.06
C ALA A 276 -0.55 11.46 25.17
N VAL A 277 -0.13 11.98 24.02
CA VAL A 277 0.76 13.13 23.86
C VAL A 277 -0.08 14.25 23.27
N LYS A 278 -0.02 15.43 23.87
CA LYS A 278 -0.75 16.58 23.34
C LYS A 278 -0.29 16.87 21.89
N PRO A 279 -1.17 17.36 21.00
CA PRO A 279 -0.81 17.61 19.59
C PRO A 279 0.41 18.53 19.40
N ASP A 280 0.59 19.48 20.31
CA ASP A 280 1.68 20.46 20.40
C ASP A 280 2.93 19.93 21.14
N ALA A 281 2.84 18.78 21.79
CA ALA A 281 3.96 18.24 22.54
C ALA A 281 5.07 17.73 21.60
N MET A 282 6.28 18.14 21.94
CA MET A 282 7.50 17.84 21.20
C MET A 282 8.06 16.49 21.65
N VAL A 283 8.23 15.56 20.72
CA VAL A 283 8.83 14.24 20.98
C VAL A 283 10.31 14.31 20.62
N VAL A 284 11.16 14.13 21.64
CA VAL A 284 12.62 14.21 21.51
C VAL A 284 13.23 12.87 21.94
N SER A 285 14.13 12.33 21.12
CA SER A 285 14.86 11.11 21.49
C SER A 285 15.95 11.43 22.53
N PRO A 286 16.34 10.48 23.40
CA PRO A 286 17.34 10.71 24.44
C PRO A 286 18.67 11.26 23.89
N GLU A 287 19.07 10.83 22.71
CA GLU A 287 20.34 11.25 22.06
C GLU A 287 20.27 12.70 21.53
N ARG A 288 19.06 13.22 21.30
CA ARG A 288 18.83 14.58 20.79
C ARG A 288 18.50 15.58 21.89
N LEU A 289 18.14 15.10 23.07
CA LEU A 289 17.69 15.91 24.21
C LEU A 289 18.71 16.98 24.59
N ALA A 290 19.99 16.62 24.73
CA ALA A 290 21.06 17.56 25.09
C ALA A 290 21.22 18.69 24.06
N SER A 291 21.13 18.38 22.76
CA SER A 291 21.24 19.41 21.71
C SER A 291 20.02 20.33 21.65
N MET A 292 18.83 19.81 21.98
CA MET A 292 17.58 20.59 21.93
C MET A 292 17.38 21.47 23.16
N ILE A 293 17.83 21.01 24.33
CA ILE A 293 17.87 21.81 25.57
C ILE A 293 18.86 22.98 25.43
N SER A 294 19.91 22.82 24.62
CA SER A 294 20.92 23.85 24.37
C SER A 294 20.49 24.90 23.34
N ASP A 295 19.34 24.71 22.65
CA ASP A 295 18.82 25.63 21.65
C ASP A 295 17.71 26.53 22.24
N ASP A 296 18.07 27.78 22.53
CA ASP A 296 17.20 28.78 23.15
C ASP A 296 15.92 29.11 22.33
N PHE A 297 15.88 28.76 21.03
CA PHE A 297 14.69 28.96 20.19
C PHE A 297 13.67 27.83 20.28
N VAL A 298 14.10 26.64 20.72
CA VAL A 298 13.27 25.44 20.71
C VAL A 298 12.65 25.18 22.08
N ILE A 299 13.41 25.44 23.14
CA ILE A 299 12.93 25.36 24.53
C ILE A 299 13.31 26.67 25.20
N GLY A 300 12.31 27.49 25.53
CA GLY A 300 12.56 28.73 26.28
C GLY A 300 13.21 28.40 27.63
N ARG A 301 14.26 29.15 28.00
CA ARG A 301 15.05 28.93 29.24
C ARG A 301 14.20 28.83 30.51
N GLN A 302 13.00 29.41 30.52
CA GLN A 302 12.06 29.31 31.63
C GLN A 302 11.60 27.86 31.92
N HIS A 303 11.65 26.94 30.94
CA HIS A 303 11.23 25.55 31.10
C HIS A 303 12.39 24.60 31.45
N LEU A 304 13.63 25.09 31.46
CA LEU A 304 14.84 24.30 31.74
C LEU A 304 14.81 23.61 33.13
N PRO A 305 14.37 24.27 34.22
CA PRO A 305 14.33 23.65 35.54
C PRO A 305 13.39 22.44 35.62
N GLU A 306 12.20 22.55 35.02
CA GLU A 306 11.20 21.47 34.98
C GLU A 306 11.69 20.26 34.17
N ILE A 307 12.38 20.52 33.06
CA ILE A 307 12.94 19.47 32.21
C ILE A 307 14.08 18.74 32.94
N LEU A 308 14.97 19.46 33.61
CA LEU A 308 16.07 18.88 34.37
C LEU A 308 15.56 18.03 35.54
N ASP A 309 14.52 18.47 36.23
CA ASP A 309 13.89 17.71 37.32
C ASP A 309 13.19 16.44 36.82
N ALA A 310 12.50 16.50 35.69
CA ALA A 310 11.88 15.34 35.06
C ALA A 310 12.93 14.29 34.61
N VAL A 311 14.05 14.74 34.04
CA VAL A 311 15.17 13.86 33.65
C VAL A 311 15.83 13.23 34.88
N ALA A 312 16.11 14.03 35.92
CA ALA A 312 16.72 13.55 37.16
C ALA A 312 15.83 12.54 37.90
N THR A 313 14.50 12.74 37.89
CA THR A 313 13.53 11.81 38.46
C THR A 313 13.50 10.49 37.68
N ARG A 314 13.56 10.55 36.35
CA ARG A 314 13.57 9.37 35.50
C ARG A 314 14.86 8.56 35.62
N MET A 315 16.01 9.21 35.81
CA MET A 315 17.28 8.53 36.04
C MET A 315 17.40 7.89 37.42
N ARG A 316 16.72 8.44 38.45
CA ARG A 316 16.71 7.85 39.80
C ARG A 316 15.93 6.54 39.91
N HIS A 317 15.00 6.27 39.00
CA HIS A 317 14.23 5.01 38.95
C HIS A 317 14.93 3.87 38.18
N VAL A 318 16.15 4.09 37.69
CA VAL A 318 16.95 3.11 36.92
C VAL A 318 18.15 2.59 37.75
N ALA A 319 18.27 2.98 39.02
CA ALA A 319 19.30 2.52 39.96
C ALA A 319 18.74 1.53 40.98
#